data_AF-V3ZMX8-F1
#
_entry.id   AF-V3ZMX8-F1
#
_cell.length_a   1.000
_cell.length_b   1.000
_cell.length_c   1.000
_cell.angle_alpha   90.00
_cell.angle_beta   90.00
_cell.angle_gamma   90.00
#
_symmetry.space_group_name_H-M   'P 1'
#
loop_
_entity.id
_entity.type
_entity.pdbx_description
1 polymer ?
#
loop_
_entity_poly.entity_id
_entity_poly.type
_entity_poly.pdbx_seq_one_letter_code
_entity_poly.pdbx_strand_id
1 'polypeptide(L)'
;MPTQLTECLSCPRCLKVFNAKDQKPISLGCGHTVCQKCLINLLNKKCPNCQSEQSIITKSVEQLPVNYALLQLVGIAIPDKERPDTTQMTENKSLYESCKRYIEELAVHMKSISGDAKYEHGSTNSILSRPMQRKLVTLINSQLVEEEGRARAMRAARSLGERAVAELILQHQNPQQLSANLWAAVRARGCQFLGPAMQEEVLKLILLALVDGSALCRKVLVLFVVQKLEATFPQASKTAIGHVVQLLYRASCFKVTKKEEESSLMQLKEEFRTYESLRREHDSQVVQIAMEGGLRISPEQWSSLLYGDSNHKSHMQSIIDKLQTSESFTQSVNELMVVLQKTGDPAQLQSLKPHLQFLAMIDPSQDKQVPSWQNLEAILKTLKIVIDGLITYLNDYSHKKSDVLPVQNARYKTSMCRDFTTTRSCPRGINCSFAHSEEELERYGLFITLNYLSF
;
A
#
# COMPACT_ATOMS: atom_id res chain seq x y z
N MET A 1 -13.43 -9.65 4.43
CA MET A 1 -14.11 -8.45 3.90
C MET A 1 -14.44 -8.69 2.43
N PRO A 2 -15.60 -8.25 1.95
CA PRO A 2 -16.03 -8.51 0.57
C PRO A 2 -15.02 -7.95 -0.43
N THR A 3 -14.84 -8.66 -1.54
CA THR A 3 -13.81 -8.34 -2.54
C THR A 3 -14.29 -7.36 -3.61
N GLN A 4 -15.62 -7.22 -3.75
CA GLN A 4 -16.29 -6.35 -4.71
C GLN A 4 -17.30 -5.43 -4.00
N LEU A 5 -17.43 -4.19 -4.51
CA LEU A 5 -18.38 -3.20 -3.97
C LEU A 5 -19.83 -3.71 -3.97
N THR A 6 -20.20 -4.51 -4.97
CA THR A 6 -21.51 -5.15 -5.13
C THR A 6 -21.86 -6.09 -3.97
N GLU A 7 -20.87 -6.81 -3.43
CA GLU A 7 -21.06 -7.69 -2.28
C GLU A 7 -21.36 -6.90 -0.99
N CYS A 8 -20.83 -5.67 -0.87
CA CYS A 8 -21.11 -4.78 0.26
C CYS A 8 -22.53 -4.19 0.25
N LEU A 9 -23.24 -4.28 -0.87
CA LEU A 9 -24.57 -3.72 -1.08
C LEU A 9 -25.71 -4.75 -0.92
N SER A 10 -25.37 -5.98 -0.54
CA SER A 10 -26.32 -7.07 -0.33
C SER A 10 -26.23 -7.63 1.08
N CYS A 11 -27.37 -8.08 1.60
CA CYS A 11 -27.42 -8.74 2.90
C CYS A 11 -26.74 -10.12 2.82
N PRO A 12 -25.75 -10.42 3.67
CA PRO A 12 -25.05 -11.71 3.62
C PRO A 12 -25.92 -12.91 4.01
N ARG A 13 -27.04 -12.68 4.72
CA ARG A 13 -27.94 -13.76 5.18
C ARG A 13 -29.00 -14.14 4.15
N CYS A 14 -29.64 -13.17 3.51
CA CYS A 14 -30.68 -13.43 2.52
C CYS A 14 -30.24 -13.20 1.07
N LEU A 15 -29.00 -12.73 0.86
CA LEU A 15 -28.39 -12.45 -0.44
C LEU A 15 -29.15 -11.42 -1.30
N LYS A 16 -30.12 -10.71 -0.71
CA LYS A 16 -30.87 -9.65 -1.37
C LYS A 16 -30.16 -8.31 -1.23
N VAL A 17 -30.19 -7.52 -2.31
CA VAL A 17 -29.72 -6.13 -2.34
C VAL A 17 -30.49 -5.30 -1.31
N PHE A 18 -29.80 -4.39 -0.63
CA PHE A 18 -30.42 -3.49 0.35
C PHE A 18 -31.44 -2.53 -0.30
N ASN A 19 -32.50 -2.19 0.43
CA ASN A 19 -33.51 -1.23 -0.03
C ASN A 19 -34.19 -0.51 1.15
N ALA A 20 -35.01 0.50 0.83
CA ALA A 20 -35.72 1.31 1.82
C ALA A 20 -36.93 0.60 2.48
N LYS A 21 -37.29 -0.62 2.05
CA LYS A 21 -38.47 -1.35 2.52
C LYS A 21 -38.07 -2.47 3.49
N ASP A 22 -38.00 -3.70 3.01
CA ASP A 22 -37.78 -4.89 3.83
C ASP A 22 -36.30 -5.23 4.03
N GLN A 23 -35.41 -4.73 3.16
CA GLN A 23 -33.97 -4.98 3.21
C GLN A 23 -33.20 -3.74 3.66
N LYS A 24 -33.67 -3.05 4.71
CA LYS A 24 -32.96 -1.89 5.28
C LYS A 24 -31.61 -2.33 5.86
N PRO A 25 -30.47 -1.75 5.44
CA PRO A 25 -29.16 -2.15 5.94
C PRO A 25 -28.94 -1.67 7.37
N ILE A 26 -28.58 -2.57 8.28
CA ILE A 26 -28.22 -2.26 9.66
C ILE A 26 -26.77 -2.68 9.89
N SER A 27 -25.89 -1.70 10.09
CA SER A 27 -24.50 -1.95 10.51
C SER A 27 -24.47 -2.43 11.96
N LEU A 28 -23.59 -3.38 12.27
CA LEU A 28 -23.37 -3.88 13.62
C LEU A 28 -22.03 -3.36 14.15
N GLY A 29 -21.85 -3.41 15.47
CA GLY A 29 -20.62 -3.01 16.16
C GLY A 29 -19.39 -3.79 15.71
N CYS A 30 -19.54 -4.96 15.09
CA CYS A 30 -18.44 -5.73 14.48
C CYS A 30 -18.06 -5.29 13.04
N GLY A 31 -18.82 -4.37 12.43
CA GLY A 31 -18.53 -3.81 11.11
C GLY A 31 -19.17 -4.59 9.96
N HIS A 32 -19.98 -5.60 10.26
CA HIS A 32 -20.83 -6.26 9.28
C HIS A 32 -22.19 -5.60 9.21
N THR A 33 -22.80 -5.64 8.03
CA THR A 33 -24.13 -5.09 7.76
C THR A 33 -25.09 -6.20 7.41
N VAL A 34 -26.23 -6.27 8.10
CA VAL A 34 -27.30 -7.25 7.87
C VAL A 34 -28.61 -6.49 7.67
N CYS A 35 -29.52 -7.00 6.84
CA CYS A 35 -30.80 -6.31 6.65
C CYS A 35 -31.70 -6.45 7.88
N GLN A 36 -32.52 -5.43 8.16
CA GLN A 36 -33.39 -5.36 9.34
C GLN A 36 -34.27 -6.62 9.49
N LYS A 37 -34.92 -7.08 8.41
CA LYS A 37 -35.72 -8.32 8.42
C LYS A 37 -34.90 -9.56 8.82
N CYS A 38 -33.66 -9.66 8.36
CA CYS A 38 -32.77 -10.76 8.75
C CYS A 38 -32.27 -10.62 10.18
N LEU A 39 -32.10 -9.40 10.67
CA LEU A 39 -31.63 -9.15 12.02
C LEU A 39 -32.70 -9.45 13.07
N ILE A 40 -33.96 -9.09 12.82
CA ILE A 40 -35.10 -9.42 13.70
C ILE A 40 -35.27 -10.93 13.86
N ASN A 41 -35.09 -11.69 12.78
CA ASN A 41 -35.25 -13.15 12.77
C ASN A 41 -33.97 -13.90 13.22
N LEU A 42 -33.09 -13.26 13.98
CA LEU A 42 -31.81 -13.82 14.42
C LEU A 42 -31.91 -14.32 15.85
N LEU A 43 -31.95 -15.64 16.02
CA LEU A 43 -32.23 -16.29 17.31
C LEU A 43 -31.11 -16.06 18.36
N ASN A 44 -29.84 -16.08 17.94
CA ASN A 44 -28.71 -16.14 18.87
C ASN A 44 -28.09 -14.77 19.22
N LYS A 45 -28.66 -13.65 18.74
CA LYS A 45 -28.12 -12.28 18.89
C LYS A 45 -26.59 -12.16 18.60
N LYS A 46 -26.03 -13.06 17.80
CA LYS A 46 -24.63 -13.05 17.37
C LYS A 46 -24.55 -12.72 15.89
N CYS A 47 -23.57 -11.92 15.49
CA CYS A 47 -23.39 -11.61 14.08
C CYS A 47 -23.20 -12.90 13.25
N PRO A 48 -24.00 -13.13 12.19
CA PRO A 48 -23.91 -14.36 11.39
C PRO A 48 -22.63 -14.42 10.53
N ASN A 49 -21.90 -13.32 10.41
CA ASN A 49 -20.72 -13.17 9.57
C ASN A 49 -19.41 -13.06 10.35
N CYS A 50 -19.48 -12.99 11.69
CA CYS A 50 -18.30 -12.96 12.53
C CYS A 50 -17.91 -14.36 12.99
N GLN A 51 -16.61 -14.66 12.91
CA GLN A 51 -16.02 -15.81 13.60
C GLN A 51 -15.67 -15.47 15.07
N SER A 52 -15.86 -14.22 15.49
CA SER A 52 -15.54 -13.76 16.84
C SER A 52 -16.69 -14.04 17.82
N GLU A 53 -16.38 -14.75 18.90
CA GLU A 53 -17.29 -15.00 20.02
C GLU A 53 -17.72 -13.71 20.76
N GLN A 54 -16.99 -12.61 20.57
CA GLN A 54 -17.24 -11.30 21.18
C GLN A 54 -18.26 -10.44 20.39
N SER A 55 -18.80 -10.94 19.27
CA SER A 55 -19.74 -10.20 18.40
C SER A 55 -21.21 -10.29 18.84
N ILE A 56 -21.46 -10.08 20.14
CA ILE A 56 -22.81 -10.07 20.70
C ILE A 56 -23.48 -8.74 20.35
N ILE A 57 -24.68 -8.82 19.76
CA ILE A 57 -25.52 -7.67 19.47
C ILE A 57 -26.20 -7.26 20.78
N THR A 58 -25.72 -6.17 21.38
CA THR A 58 -26.16 -5.72 22.71
C THR A 58 -27.42 -4.85 22.65
N LYS A 59 -27.61 -4.09 21.57
CA LYS A 59 -28.78 -3.23 21.36
C LYS A 59 -29.94 -3.96 20.68
N SER A 60 -31.16 -3.51 20.93
CA SER A 60 -32.33 -4.01 20.18
C SER A 60 -32.28 -3.50 18.73
N VAL A 61 -32.93 -4.22 17.82
CA VAL A 61 -32.88 -3.88 16.38
C VAL A 61 -33.52 -2.50 16.11
N GLU A 62 -34.51 -2.13 16.90
CA GLU A 62 -35.24 -0.87 16.82
C GLU A 62 -34.38 0.34 17.21
N GLN A 63 -33.34 0.11 18.03
CA GLN A 63 -32.39 1.13 18.48
C GLN A 63 -31.19 1.30 17.53
N LEU A 64 -31.05 0.43 16.54
CA LEU A 64 -29.97 0.49 15.57
C LEU A 64 -30.39 1.27 14.33
N PRO A 65 -29.70 2.37 13.98
CA PRO A 65 -30.06 3.18 12.82
C PRO A 65 -29.77 2.47 11.51
N VAL A 66 -30.61 2.76 10.52
CA VAL A 66 -30.42 2.33 9.14
C VAL A 66 -29.20 3.03 8.54
N ASN A 67 -28.37 2.27 7.82
CA ASN A 67 -27.21 2.79 7.12
C ASN A 67 -27.63 3.44 5.78
N TYR A 68 -27.96 4.73 5.82
CA TYR A 68 -28.36 5.48 4.65
C TYR A 68 -27.23 5.70 3.65
N ALA A 69 -25.96 5.70 4.08
CA ALA A 69 -24.82 5.75 3.17
C ALA A 69 -24.83 4.54 2.21
N LEU A 70 -25.11 3.34 2.70
CA LEU A 70 -25.25 2.15 1.83
C LEU A 70 -26.48 2.25 0.91
N LEU A 71 -27.61 2.78 1.40
CA LEU A 71 -28.79 2.99 0.54
C LEU A 71 -28.50 3.97 -0.59
N GLN A 72 -27.76 5.05 -0.31
CA GLN A 72 -27.30 5.99 -1.33
C GLN A 72 -26.49 5.26 -2.40
N LEU A 73 -25.58 4.36 -2.03
CA LEU A 73 -24.78 3.58 -2.97
C LEU A 73 -25.60 2.62 -3.85
N VAL A 74 -26.75 2.14 -3.37
CA VAL A 74 -27.72 1.37 -4.18
C VAL A 74 -28.50 2.28 -5.15
N GLY A 75 -28.36 3.60 -5.04
CA GLY A 75 -29.10 4.58 -5.84
C GLY A 75 -30.37 5.10 -5.15
N ILE A 76 -30.55 4.82 -3.86
CA ILE A 76 -31.71 5.24 -3.07
C ILE A 76 -31.28 6.41 -2.17
N ALA A 77 -31.59 7.64 -2.59
CA ALA A 77 -31.37 8.84 -1.78
C ALA A 77 -32.67 9.20 -1.02
N ILE A 78 -32.63 9.12 0.30
CA ILE A 78 -33.74 9.53 1.18
C ILE A 78 -33.34 10.86 1.84
N PRO A 79 -34.12 11.95 1.69
CA PRO A 79 -33.84 13.22 2.35
C PRO A 79 -33.81 13.09 3.87
N ASP A 80 -32.93 13.83 4.55
CA ASP A 80 -32.77 13.74 6.01
C ASP A 80 -34.08 13.94 6.79
N LYS A 81 -34.94 14.86 6.31
CA LYS A 81 -36.23 15.20 6.93
C LYS A 81 -37.24 14.04 6.95
N GLU A 82 -37.08 13.07 6.07
CA GLU A 82 -37.99 11.93 5.91
C GLU A 82 -37.49 10.68 6.66
N ARG A 83 -36.30 10.76 7.27
CA ARG A 83 -35.67 9.62 7.94
C ARG A 83 -36.23 9.52 9.37
N PRO A 84 -36.68 8.33 9.80
CA PRO A 84 -37.10 8.14 11.19
C PRO A 84 -35.94 8.39 12.14
N ASP A 85 -36.19 9.13 13.23
CA ASP A 85 -35.25 9.19 14.34
C ASP A 85 -35.32 7.89 15.13
N THR A 86 -34.51 6.92 14.72
CA THR A 86 -34.37 5.64 15.41
C THR A 86 -33.41 5.72 16.61
N THR A 87 -32.74 6.85 16.80
CA THR A 87 -31.77 6.99 17.90
C THR A 87 -32.51 7.47 19.15
N GLN A 88 -32.58 6.62 20.18
CA GLN A 88 -33.08 7.01 21.51
C GLN A 88 -32.08 7.94 22.24
N MET A 89 -31.28 8.70 21.49
CA MET A 89 -30.14 9.45 22.00
C MET A 89 -30.51 10.92 22.16
N THR A 90 -30.51 11.38 23.40
CA THR A 90 -30.80 12.77 23.78
C THR A 90 -29.52 13.61 23.88
N GLU A 91 -28.46 13.05 24.46
CA GLU A 91 -27.15 13.71 24.58
C GLU A 91 -26.28 13.50 23.35
N ASN A 92 -25.52 14.53 22.94
CA ASN A 92 -24.61 14.50 21.77
C ASN A 92 -25.28 14.21 20.41
N LYS A 93 -26.61 14.38 20.31
CA LYS A 93 -27.38 14.15 19.08
C LYS A 93 -26.83 14.94 17.88
N SER A 94 -26.53 16.22 18.06
CA SER A 94 -25.97 17.07 17.00
C SER A 94 -24.60 16.60 16.50
N LEU A 95 -23.73 16.11 17.39
CA LEU A 95 -22.41 15.59 17.05
C LEU A 95 -22.53 14.28 16.27
N TYR A 96 -23.43 13.38 16.70
CA TYR A 96 -23.75 12.15 15.95
C TYR A 96 -24.29 12.46 14.56
N GLU A 97 -25.24 13.39 14.43
CA GLU A 97 -25.81 13.79 13.15
C GLU A 97 -24.74 14.34 12.21
N SER A 98 -23.80 15.15 12.73
CA SER A 98 -22.64 15.61 11.94
C SER A 98 -21.71 14.47 11.52
N CYS A 99 -21.35 13.57 12.44
CA CYS A 99 -20.54 12.39 12.11
C CYS A 99 -21.18 11.54 11.02
N LYS A 100 -22.48 11.25 11.15
CA LYS A 100 -23.27 10.51 10.18
C LYS A 100 -23.26 11.20 8.82
N ARG A 101 -23.49 12.52 8.78
CA ARG A 101 -23.48 13.32 7.55
C ARG A 101 -22.13 13.24 6.84
N TYR A 102 -21.02 13.37 7.56
CA TYR A 102 -19.68 13.25 6.96
C TYR A 102 -19.43 11.88 6.33
N ILE A 103 -19.87 10.80 6.96
CA ILE A 103 -19.76 9.45 6.39
C ILE A 103 -20.61 9.30 5.11
N GLU A 104 -21.83 9.85 5.10
CA GLU A 104 -22.70 9.84 3.93
C GLU A 104 -22.11 10.65 2.76
N GLU A 105 -21.60 11.85 3.03
CA GLU A 105 -20.94 12.70 2.03
C GLU A 105 -19.69 11.99 1.45
N LEU A 106 -18.89 11.34 2.29
CA LEU A 106 -17.75 10.54 1.84
C LEU A 106 -18.18 9.33 1.00
N ALA A 107 -19.31 8.70 1.33
CA ALA A 107 -19.81 7.55 0.59
C ALA A 107 -20.15 7.90 -0.86
N VAL A 108 -20.59 9.13 -1.15
CA VAL A 108 -20.90 9.57 -2.52
C VAL A 108 -19.71 9.36 -3.47
N HIS A 109 -18.48 9.51 -2.98
CA HIS A 109 -17.25 9.33 -3.77
C HIS A 109 -17.00 7.88 -4.22
N MET A 110 -17.71 6.91 -3.65
CA MET A 110 -17.71 5.52 -4.12
C MET A 110 -18.58 5.30 -5.35
N LYS A 111 -19.53 6.21 -5.63
CA LYS A 111 -20.32 6.16 -6.85
C LYS A 111 -19.41 6.51 -8.02
N SER A 112 -19.47 5.72 -9.08
CA SER A 112 -19.01 6.19 -10.39
C SER A 112 -19.69 7.53 -10.63
N ILE A 113 -18.94 8.59 -10.88
CA ILE A 113 -19.49 9.83 -11.45
C ILE A 113 -19.90 9.46 -12.87
N SER A 114 -21.02 8.77 -12.99
CA SER A 114 -21.68 8.47 -14.24
C SER A 114 -23.03 9.14 -14.09
N GLY A 115 -23.08 10.36 -14.63
CA GLY A 115 -24.35 10.96 -14.98
C GLY A 115 -25.14 9.99 -15.85
N ASP A 116 -26.45 10.03 -15.68
CA ASP A 116 -27.49 9.42 -16.51
C ASP A 116 -27.00 8.78 -17.81
N ALA A 117 -26.90 7.45 -17.83
CA ALA A 117 -26.86 6.71 -19.08
C ALA A 117 -27.49 5.33 -18.88
N LYS A 118 -28.74 5.22 -19.33
CA LYS A 118 -29.39 3.98 -19.70
C LYS A 118 -28.62 3.33 -20.87
N TYR A 119 -27.41 2.81 -20.69
CA TYR A 119 -26.82 1.83 -21.62
C TYR A 119 -25.73 1.01 -20.91
N GLU A 120 -25.84 -0.29 -21.11
CA GLU A 120 -25.00 -1.36 -20.59
C GLU A 120 -23.55 -1.34 -21.14
N HIS A 121 -22.65 -1.97 -20.37
CA HIS A 121 -21.30 -2.46 -20.77
C HIS A 121 -20.13 -1.44 -20.91
N GLY A 122 -19.97 -0.49 -19.98
CA GLY A 122 -18.75 0.32 -19.83
C GLY A 122 -18.19 0.30 -18.40
N SER A 123 -16.90 -0.03 -18.24
CA SER A 123 -16.18 -0.12 -16.95
C SER A 123 -16.37 1.14 -16.09
N THR A 124 -17.17 1.04 -15.02
CA THR A 124 -17.38 2.08 -14.01
C THR A 124 -16.13 2.24 -13.15
N ASN A 125 -15.10 2.90 -13.66
CA ASN A 125 -13.88 3.15 -12.90
C ASN A 125 -14.10 4.34 -11.97
N SER A 126 -14.46 4.07 -10.71
CA SER A 126 -14.40 5.07 -9.64
C SER A 126 -13.02 5.72 -9.59
N ILE A 127 -12.99 7.03 -9.35
CA ILE A 127 -11.76 7.83 -9.21
C ILE A 127 -10.87 7.34 -8.07
N LEU A 128 -11.47 6.76 -7.04
CA LEU A 128 -10.75 6.22 -5.89
C LEU A 128 -10.15 4.86 -6.21
N SER A 129 -8.92 4.62 -5.77
CA SER A 129 -8.28 3.32 -5.92
C SER A 129 -9.05 2.21 -5.16
N ARG A 130 -8.96 0.95 -5.61
CA ARG A 130 -9.56 -0.19 -4.89
C ARG A 130 -9.15 -0.26 -3.41
N PRO A 131 -7.87 -0.03 -3.03
CA PRO A 131 -7.48 0.08 -1.62
C PRO A 131 -8.23 1.18 -0.85
N MET A 132 -8.40 2.35 -1.45
CA MET A 132 -9.15 3.46 -0.83
C MET A 132 -10.62 3.06 -0.62
N GLN A 133 -11.26 2.53 -1.67
CA GLN A 133 -12.64 2.06 -1.62
C GLN A 133 -12.88 1.04 -0.51
N ARG A 134 -11.98 0.06 -0.35
CA ARG A 134 -12.08 -0.94 0.74
C ARG A 134 -12.02 -0.30 2.12
N LYS A 135 -11.13 0.66 2.34
CA LYS A 135 -11.03 1.38 3.62
C LYS A 135 -12.25 2.27 3.87
N LEU A 136 -12.81 2.85 2.82
CA LEU A 136 -14.01 3.69 2.91
C LEU A 136 -15.24 2.85 3.26
N VAL A 137 -15.38 1.65 2.69
CA VAL A 137 -16.41 0.68 3.10
C VAL A 137 -16.30 0.33 4.59
N THR A 138 -15.08 0.15 5.13
CA THR A 138 -14.88 -0.09 6.57
C THR A 138 -15.43 1.05 7.42
N LEU A 139 -15.23 2.30 6.99
CA LEU A 139 -15.80 3.47 7.66
C LEU A 139 -17.33 3.50 7.54
N ILE A 140 -17.87 3.30 6.34
CA ILE A 140 -19.32 3.31 6.07
C ILE A 140 -20.06 2.27 6.93
N ASN A 141 -19.45 1.11 7.18
CA ASN A 141 -20.04 0.04 7.99
C ASN A 141 -19.83 0.23 9.50
N SER A 142 -19.29 1.36 9.95
CA SER A 142 -19.10 1.63 11.39
C SER A 142 -20.41 2.10 12.05
N GLN A 143 -20.91 1.32 13.02
CA GLN A 143 -22.16 1.63 13.73
C GLN A 143 -21.92 2.62 14.87
N LEU A 144 -22.06 3.93 14.60
CA LEU A 144 -21.65 5.00 15.54
C LEU A 144 -22.43 5.04 16.87
N VAL A 145 -23.65 4.49 16.92
CA VAL A 145 -24.42 4.41 18.18
C VAL A 145 -23.82 3.41 19.18
N GLU A 146 -22.88 2.58 18.73
CA GLU A 146 -22.14 1.61 19.55
C GLU A 146 -20.70 2.07 19.74
N GLU A 147 -20.15 1.82 20.93
CA GLU A 147 -18.77 2.20 21.30
C GLU A 147 -17.72 1.57 20.37
N GLU A 148 -17.86 0.26 20.14
CA GLU A 148 -17.02 -0.51 19.21
C GLU A 148 -17.07 0.08 17.78
N GLY A 149 -18.24 0.53 17.35
CA GLY A 149 -18.40 1.17 16.05
C GLY A 149 -17.70 2.53 15.97
N ARG A 150 -17.72 3.33 17.04
CA ARG A 150 -16.95 4.59 17.12
C ARG A 150 -15.44 4.35 17.13
N ALA A 151 -14.96 3.37 17.89
CA ALA A 151 -13.56 2.98 17.89
C ALA A 151 -13.10 2.49 16.50
N ARG A 152 -13.94 1.73 15.79
CA ARG A 152 -13.67 1.34 14.40
C ARG A 152 -13.65 2.53 13.45
N ALA A 153 -14.61 3.46 13.56
CA ALA A 153 -14.66 4.65 12.70
C ALA A 153 -13.39 5.50 12.82
N MET A 154 -12.89 5.72 14.05
CA MET A 154 -11.63 6.42 14.31
C MET A 154 -10.43 5.73 13.64
N ARG A 155 -10.30 4.40 13.80
CA ARG A 155 -9.22 3.62 13.15
C ARG A 155 -9.33 3.65 11.63
N ALA A 156 -10.55 3.54 11.10
CA ALA A 156 -10.82 3.62 9.67
C ALA A 156 -10.42 5.00 9.11
N ALA A 157 -10.72 6.07 9.85
CA ALA A 157 -10.33 7.44 9.48
C ALA A 157 -8.81 7.62 9.41
N ARG A 158 -8.06 7.15 10.42
CA ARG A 158 -6.59 7.12 10.38
C ARG A 158 -6.08 6.39 9.14
N SER A 159 -6.61 5.19 8.90
CA SER A 159 -6.20 4.33 7.79
C SER A 159 -6.49 4.93 6.40
N LEU A 160 -7.61 5.65 6.28
CA LEU A 160 -7.97 6.40 5.08
C LEU A 160 -7.02 7.59 4.85
N GLY A 161 -6.70 8.36 5.89
CA GLY A 161 -5.73 9.46 5.81
C GLY A 161 -4.34 8.98 5.38
N GLU A 162 -3.86 7.89 5.96
CA GLU A 162 -2.58 7.28 5.59
C GLU A 162 -2.58 6.79 4.13
N ARG A 163 -3.70 6.20 3.68
CA ARG A 163 -3.87 5.80 2.28
C ARG A 163 -3.92 7.00 1.34
N ALA A 164 -4.52 8.11 1.74
CA ALA A 164 -4.59 9.32 0.93
C ALA A 164 -3.18 9.89 0.67
N VAL A 165 -2.33 9.93 1.70
CA VAL A 165 -0.93 10.33 1.55
C VAL A 165 -0.18 9.41 0.59
N ALA A 166 -0.36 8.09 0.73
CA ALA A 166 0.28 7.14 -0.19
C ALA A 166 -0.16 7.35 -1.64
N GLU A 167 -1.43 7.69 -1.89
CA GLU A 167 -1.91 8.02 -3.24
C GLU A 167 -1.34 9.31 -3.77
N LEU A 168 -1.29 10.37 -2.96
CA LEU A 168 -0.68 11.63 -3.37
C LEU A 168 0.81 11.43 -3.70
N ILE A 169 1.58 10.68 -2.90
CA ILE A 169 2.99 10.39 -3.21
C ILE A 169 3.10 9.62 -4.54
N LEU A 170 2.28 8.59 -4.74
CA LEU A 170 2.27 7.80 -5.99
C LEU A 170 1.95 8.67 -7.21
N GLN A 171 1.03 9.63 -7.08
CA GLN A 171 0.72 10.56 -8.16
C GLN A 171 1.88 11.48 -8.51
N HIS A 172 2.79 11.77 -7.59
CA HIS A 172 3.98 12.58 -7.87
C HIS A 172 5.21 11.75 -8.27
N GLN A 173 5.16 10.43 -8.11
CA GLN A 173 6.25 9.53 -8.48
C GLN A 173 6.25 9.27 -9.99
N ASN A 174 7.43 9.32 -10.62
CA ASN A 174 7.62 8.96 -12.03
C ASN A 174 7.90 7.44 -12.15
N PRO A 175 6.99 6.64 -12.74
CA PRO A 175 7.19 5.19 -12.86
C PRO A 175 8.40 4.81 -13.73
N GLN A 176 8.67 5.57 -14.79
CA GLN A 176 9.77 5.31 -15.70
C GLN A 176 11.13 5.53 -15.04
N GLN A 177 11.23 6.39 -14.03
CA GLN A 177 12.49 6.66 -13.32
C GLN A 177 12.61 5.92 -11.97
N LEU A 178 11.57 5.21 -11.54
CA LEU A 178 11.49 4.59 -10.22
C LEU A 178 12.70 3.70 -9.87
N SER A 179 13.04 2.76 -10.75
CA SER A 179 14.18 1.86 -10.54
C SER A 179 15.52 2.60 -10.56
N ALA A 180 15.68 3.60 -11.43
CA ALA A 180 16.91 4.40 -11.47
C ALA A 180 17.11 5.20 -10.17
N ASN A 181 16.02 5.80 -9.67
CA ASN A 181 16.00 6.55 -8.41
C ASN A 181 16.29 5.64 -7.21
N LEU A 182 15.73 4.43 -7.19
CA LEU A 182 16.04 3.42 -6.17
C LEU A 182 17.54 3.12 -6.13
N TRP A 183 18.12 2.77 -7.28
CA TRP A 183 19.52 2.39 -7.31
C TRP A 183 20.47 3.56 -7.06
N ALA A 184 20.10 4.78 -7.45
CA ALA A 184 20.80 5.99 -7.05
C ALA A 184 20.76 6.19 -5.52
N ALA A 185 19.62 5.99 -4.87
CA ALA A 185 19.48 6.10 -3.41
C ALA A 185 20.31 5.04 -2.65
N VAL A 186 20.40 3.82 -3.18
CA VAL A 186 21.26 2.75 -2.66
C VAL A 186 22.73 3.12 -2.80
N ARG A 187 23.16 3.58 -3.99
CA ARG A 187 24.55 3.99 -4.23
C ARG A 187 24.98 5.20 -3.40
N ALA A 188 24.09 6.17 -3.19
CA ALA A 188 24.35 7.34 -2.36
C ALA A 188 24.68 6.98 -0.89
N ARG A 189 24.33 5.77 -0.44
CA ARG A 189 24.65 5.23 0.89
C ARG A 189 25.89 4.32 0.87
N GLY A 190 26.69 4.35 -0.20
CA GLY A 190 27.85 3.48 -0.39
C GLY A 190 27.50 2.00 -0.49
N CYS A 191 26.26 1.69 -0.89
CA CYS A 191 25.73 0.34 -1.02
C CYS A 191 25.50 -0.01 -2.50
N GLN A 192 25.36 -1.29 -2.80
CA GLN A 192 25.09 -1.75 -4.16
C GLN A 192 24.26 -3.03 -4.16
N PHE A 193 23.40 -3.15 -5.18
CA PHE A 193 22.71 -4.38 -5.54
C PHE A 193 23.20 -4.79 -6.93
N LEU A 194 23.68 -6.03 -7.07
CA LEU A 194 24.40 -6.50 -8.26
C LEU A 194 23.50 -7.22 -9.28
N GLY A 195 22.18 -7.19 -9.07
CA GLY A 195 21.22 -7.98 -9.82
C GLY A 195 20.90 -9.31 -9.12
N PRO A 196 19.75 -9.95 -9.40
CA PRO A 196 19.25 -11.08 -8.61
C PRO A 196 20.24 -12.24 -8.45
N ALA A 197 20.78 -12.76 -9.56
CA ALA A 197 21.66 -13.93 -9.55
C ALA A 197 23.00 -13.67 -8.86
N MET A 198 23.66 -12.56 -9.21
CA MET A 198 24.97 -12.22 -8.64
C MET A 198 24.86 -11.85 -7.16
N GLN A 199 23.79 -11.15 -6.76
CA GLN A 199 23.56 -10.80 -5.36
C GLN A 199 23.34 -12.05 -4.50
N GLU A 200 22.54 -13.01 -4.99
CA GLU A 200 22.32 -14.27 -4.30
C GLU A 200 23.63 -15.02 -4.03
N GLU A 201 24.50 -15.14 -5.04
CA GLU A 201 25.77 -15.84 -4.91
C GLU A 201 26.72 -15.11 -3.94
N VAL A 202 26.77 -13.78 -4.00
CA VAL A 202 27.56 -12.98 -3.04
C VAL A 202 27.11 -13.22 -1.60
N LEU A 203 25.80 -13.24 -1.34
CA LEU A 203 25.28 -13.49 0.01
C LEU A 203 25.59 -14.92 0.49
N LYS A 204 25.50 -15.91 -0.41
CA LYS A 204 25.90 -17.31 -0.12
C LYS A 204 27.39 -17.43 0.22
N LEU A 205 28.27 -16.74 -0.51
CA LEU A 205 29.70 -16.73 -0.24
C LEU A 205 30.05 -16.00 1.07
N ILE A 206 29.38 -14.88 1.38
CA ILE A 206 29.55 -14.20 2.67
C ILE A 206 29.11 -15.12 3.82
N LEU A 207 27.98 -15.81 3.66
CA LEU A 207 27.51 -16.79 4.64
C LEU A 207 28.52 -17.92 4.81
N LEU A 208 29.01 -18.50 3.73
CA LEU A 208 30.04 -19.56 3.77
C LEU A 208 31.28 -19.14 4.57
N ALA A 209 31.70 -17.88 4.46
CA ALA A 209 32.88 -17.37 5.16
C ALA A 209 32.66 -17.10 6.65
N LEU A 210 31.42 -16.92 7.12
CA LEU A 210 31.11 -16.40 8.46
C LEU A 210 30.10 -17.24 9.26
N VAL A 211 29.52 -18.29 8.66
CA VAL A 211 28.46 -19.12 9.28
C VAL A 211 28.94 -19.87 10.52
N ASP A 212 30.20 -20.24 10.59
CA ASP A 212 30.84 -20.89 11.74
C ASP A 212 31.14 -19.90 12.89
N GLY A 213 30.86 -18.61 12.68
CA GLY A 213 31.20 -17.55 13.62
C GLY A 213 32.63 -17.03 13.46
N SER A 214 33.31 -17.33 12.36
CA SER A 214 34.57 -16.69 12.00
C SER A 214 34.45 -15.16 12.01
N ALA A 215 35.52 -14.50 12.47
CA ALA A 215 35.61 -13.04 12.53
C ALA A 215 36.66 -12.56 11.52
N LEU A 216 36.22 -11.96 10.41
CA LEU A 216 37.09 -11.51 9.32
C LEU A 216 37.08 -9.99 9.22
N CYS A 217 38.21 -9.39 8.87
CA CYS A 217 38.21 -7.98 8.51
C CYS A 217 37.60 -7.79 7.12
N ARG A 218 37.08 -6.58 6.84
CA ARG A 218 36.41 -6.26 5.57
C ARG A 218 37.26 -6.61 4.34
N LYS A 219 38.56 -6.31 4.37
CA LYS A 219 39.48 -6.60 3.26
C LYS A 219 39.55 -8.11 2.95
N VAL A 220 39.69 -8.94 3.98
CA VAL A 220 39.80 -10.40 3.83
C VAL A 220 38.49 -10.98 3.30
N LEU A 221 37.35 -10.58 3.87
CA LEU A 221 36.04 -11.04 3.43
C LEU A 221 35.76 -10.68 1.96
N VAL A 222 36.05 -9.43 1.57
CA VAL A 222 35.85 -8.98 0.19
C VAL A 222 36.74 -9.77 -0.78
N LEU A 223 38.00 -10.02 -0.44
CA LEU A 223 38.90 -10.81 -1.28
C LEU A 223 38.42 -12.26 -1.44
N PHE A 224 37.99 -12.89 -0.35
CA PHE A 224 37.44 -14.24 -0.38
C PHE A 224 36.26 -14.35 -1.36
N VAL A 225 35.32 -13.41 -1.29
CA VAL A 225 34.13 -13.40 -2.16
C VAL A 225 34.51 -13.16 -3.61
N VAL A 226 35.35 -12.15 -3.91
CA VAL A 226 35.77 -11.83 -5.29
C VAL A 226 36.45 -13.04 -5.95
N GLN A 227 37.42 -13.67 -5.26
CA GLN A 227 38.16 -14.80 -5.81
C GLN A 227 37.28 -16.00 -6.15
N LYS A 228 36.21 -16.23 -5.37
CA LYS A 228 35.26 -17.32 -5.65
C LYS A 228 34.22 -16.96 -6.70
N LEU A 229 33.94 -15.67 -6.89
CA LEU A 229 32.88 -15.20 -7.79
C LEU A 229 33.39 -14.92 -9.22
N GLU A 230 34.66 -14.55 -9.38
CA GLU A 230 35.24 -14.09 -10.65
C GLU A 230 35.13 -15.11 -11.80
N ALA A 231 35.16 -16.41 -11.49
CA ALA A 231 34.99 -17.48 -12.48
C ALA A 231 33.60 -17.49 -13.13
N THR A 232 32.55 -17.11 -12.39
CA THR A 232 31.15 -17.13 -12.84
C THR A 232 30.67 -15.74 -13.25
N PHE A 233 31.19 -14.69 -12.61
CA PHE A 233 30.83 -13.29 -12.86
C PHE A 233 32.11 -12.44 -13.01
N PRO A 234 32.69 -12.35 -14.21
CA PRO A 234 33.95 -11.63 -14.46
C PRO A 234 33.89 -10.13 -14.13
N GLN A 235 32.69 -9.54 -14.09
CA GLN A 235 32.46 -8.14 -13.68
C GLN A 235 32.57 -7.91 -12.16
N ALA A 236 32.80 -8.96 -11.37
CA ALA A 236 32.98 -8.85 -9.92
C ALA A 236 34.23 -8.04 -9.57
N SER A 237 34.05 -6.95 -8.82
CA SER A 237 35.15 -6.12 -8.36
C SER A 237 35.16 -5.98 -6.84
N LYS A 238 36.35 -5.75 -6.26
CA LYS A 238 36.52 -5.51 -4.81
C LYS A 238 35.62 -4.36 -4.33
N THR A 239 35.48 -3.32 -5.13
CA THR A 239 34.62 -2.17 -4.84
C THR A 239 33.14 -2.57 -4.80
N ALA A 240 32.65 -3.28 -5.82
CA ALA A 240 31.26 -3.70 -5.91
C ALA A 240 30.87 -4.63 -4.75
N ILE A 241 31.71 -5.63 -4.46
CA ILE A 241 31.50 -6.54 -3.31
C ILE A 241 31.63 -5.78 -1.99
N GLY A 242 32.56 -4.85 -1.89
CA GLY A 242 32.70 -3.95 -0.73
C GLY A 242 31.42 -3.18 -0.43
N HIS A 243 30.68 -2.73 -1.45
CA HIS A 243 29.39 -2.06 -1.31
C HIS A 243 28.25 -3.02 -0.90
N VAL A 244 28.30 -4.29 -1.30
CA VAL A 244 27.34 -5.30 -0.79
C VAL A 244 27.59 -5.57 0.70
N VAL A 245 28.85 -5.72 1.10
CA VAL A 245 29.21 -5.83 2.53
C VAL A 245 28.79 -4.59 3.31
N GLN A 246 28.88 -3.40 2.70
CA GLN A 246 28.38 -2.16 3.31
C GLN A 246 26.87 -2.19 3.56
N LEU A 247 26.10 -2.77 2.64
CA LEU A 247 24.65 -2.91 2.78
C LEU A 247 24.29 -3.79 3.98
N LEU A 248 24.96 -4.94 4.14
CA LEU A 248 24.79 -5.82 5.30
C LEU A 248 25.26 -5.17 6.61
N TYR A 249 26.29 -4.33 6.54
CA TYR A 249 26.73 -3.54 7.69
C TYR A 249 25.66 -2.53 8.12
N ARG A 250 25.05 -1.81 7.18
CA ARG A 250 23.94 -0.89 7.48
C ARG A 250 22.72 -1.64 8.04
N ALA A 251 22.44 -2.82 7.48
CA ALA A 251 21.41 -3.73 7.96
C ALA A 251 21.70 -4.34 9.34
N SER A 252 22.82 -3.93 9.99
CA SER A 252 23.20 -4.39 11.33
C SER A 252 23.39 -5.90 11.43
N CYS A 253 23.81 -6.55 10.33
CA CYS A 253 24.03 -8.00 10.30
C CYS A 253 25.28 -8.45 11.06
N PHE A 254 26.22 -7.53 11.31
CA PHE A 254 27.52 -7.87 11.91
C PHE A 254 27.63 -7.43 13.36
N LYS A 255 28.27 -8.27 14.17
CA LYS A 255 28.95 -7.87 15.41
C LYS A 255 30.35 -7.39 15.03
N VAL A 256 30.68 -6.15 15.36
CA VAL A 256 31.94 -5.51 14.97
C VAL A 256 32.83 -5.38 16.19
N THR A 257 34.01 -5.99 16.15
CA THR A 257 35.02 -5.89 17.20
C THR A 257 36.14 -4.98 16.74
N LYS A 258 36.30 -3.85 17.42
CA LYS A 258 37.43 -2.94 17.21
C LYS A 258 38.67 -3.55 17.87
N LYS A 259 39.79 -3.47 17.17
CA LYS A 259 41.11 -3.80 17.68
C LYS A 259 41.97 -2.54 17.66
N GLU A 260 42.79 -2.34 18.69
CA GLU A 260 43.78 -1.26 18.70
C GLU A 260 44.84 -1.55 17.64
N GLU A 261 45.16 -0.56 16.81
CA GLU A 261 46.16 -0.61 15.74
C GLU A 261 45.91 -1.62 14.58
N GLU A 262 44.84 -2.43 14.64
CA GLU A 262 44.44 -3.37 13.57
C GLU A 262 43.09 -3.02 12.91
N SER A 263 42.83 -3.62 11.75
CA SER A 263 41.52 -3.53 11.10
C SER A 263 40.41 -4.17 11.94
N SER A 264 39.25 -3.51 12.04
CA SER A 264 38.08 -4.06 12.74
C SER A 264 37.64 -5.39 12.15
N LEU A 265 37.29 -6.32 13.03
CA LEU A 265 36.76 -7.63 12.65
C LEU A 265 35.24 -7.61 12.62
N MET A 266 34.68 -8.37 11.69
CA MET A 266 33.24 -8.50 11.48
C MET A 266 32.87 -9.97 11.60
N GLN A 267 31.92 -10.24 12.48
CA GLN A 267 31.33 -11.57 12.67
C GLN A 267 29.84 -11.49 12.38
N LEU A 268 29.27 -12.49 11.70
CA LEU A 268 27.84 -12.54 11.47
C LEU A 268 27.11 -12.86 12.79
N LYS A 269 26.09 -12.07 13.14
CA LYS A 269 25.24 -12.37 14.30
C LYS A 269 24.53 -13.71 14.10
N GLU A 270 24.24 -14.40 15.19
CA GLU A 270 23.75 -15.79 15.16
C GLU A 270 22.44 -15.92 14.38
N GLU A 271 21.53 -14.97 14.58
CA GLU A 271 20.23 -14.91 13.91
C GLU A 271 20.32 -14.74 12.38
N PHE A 272 21.48 -14.34 11.84
CA PHE A 272 21.69 -14.16 10.40
C PHE A 272 22.53 -15.27 9.76
N ARG A 273 22.86 -16.34 10.47
CA ARG A 273 23.68 -17.48 9.97
C ARG A 273 22.91 -18.48 9.11
N THR A 274 21.79 -18.07 8.53
CA THR A 274 21.11 -18.81 7.46
C THR A 274 20.90 -17.90 6.25
N TYR A 275 20.85 -18.48 5.05
CA TYR A 275 20.63 -17.68 3.84
C TYR A 275 19.32 -16.91 3.91
N GLU A 276 18.24 -17.56 4.36
CA GLU A 276 16.91 -16.96 4.46
C GLU A 276 16.89 -15.74 5.39
N SER A 277 17.46 -15.86 6.60
CA SER A 277 17.52 -14.75 7.56
C SER A 277 18.38 -13.60 7.04
N LEU A 278 19.54 -13.91 6.45
CA LEU A 278 20.47 -12.90 5.93
C LEU A 278 19.87 -12.16 4.73
N ARG A 279 19.24 -12.92 3.81
CA ARG A 279 18.59 -12.38 2.63
C ARG A 279 17.40 -11.50 2.99
N ARG A 280 16.60 -11.93 3.98
CA ARG A 280 15.47 -11.14 4.49
C ARG A 280 15.94 -9.81 5.07
N GLU A 281 17.02 -9.80 5.84
CA GLU A 281 17.56 -8.57 6.43
C GLU A 281 18.20 -7.65 5.38
N HIS A 282 18.90 -8.24 4.40
CA HIS A 282 19.37 -7.53 3.21
C HIS A 282 18.23 -6.81 2.48
N ASP A 283 17.15 -7.54 2.15
CA ASP A 283 16.02 -6.98 1.41
C ASP A 283 15.30 -5.91 2.23
N SER A 284 15.12 -6.14 3.53
CA SER A 284 14.58 -5.17 4.48
C SER A 284 15.35 -3.85 4.42
N GLN A 285 16.68 -3.91 4.43
CA GLN A 285 17.51 -2.72 4.33
C GLN A 285 17.35 -1.98 3.00
N VAL A 286 17.20 -2.68 1.87
CA VAL A 286 16.94 -2.04 0.57
C VAL A 286 15.56 -1.36 0.55
N VAL A 287 14.55 -1.99 1.15
CA VAL A 287 13.20 -1.40 1.30
C VAL A 287 13.26 -0.13 2.16
N GLN A 288 13.97 -0.16 3.29
CA GLN A 288 14.17 1.02 4.14
C GLN A 288 14.83 2.18 3.38
N ILE A 289 15.87 1.91 2.58
CA ILE A 289 16.54 2.92 1.75
C ILE A 289 15.55 3.56 0.76
N ALA A 290 14.65 2.76 0.18
CA ALA A 290 13.61 3.28 -0.71
C ALA A 290 12.61 4.17 0.04
N MET A 291 12.17 3.76 1.23
CA MET A 291 11.27 4.54 2.09
C MET A 291 11.89 5.87 2.49
N GLU A 292 13.15 5.88 2.95
CA GLU A 292 13.92 7.10 3.24
C GLU A 292 14.10 7.99 2.00
N GLY A 293 14.14 7.39 0.81
CA GLY A 293 14.16 8.08 -0.48
C GLY A 293 12.80 8.60 -0.94
N GLY A 294 11.72 8.38 -0.18
CA GLY A 294 10.35 8.74 -0.54
C GLY A 294 9.78 7.92 -1.70
N LEU A 295 10.32 6.73 -1.96
CA LEU A 295 9.91 5.85 -3.04
C LEU A 295 8.88 4.82 -2.56
N ARG A 296 7.72 4.77 -3.20
CA ARG A 296 6.68 3.79 -2.95
C ARG A 296 6.70 2.73 -4.05
N ILE A 297 7.07 1.51 -3.68
CA ILE A 297 7.25 0.38 -4.59
C ILE A 297 6.35 -0.77 -4.12
N SER A 298 5.59 -1.37 -5.04
CA SER A 298 4.68 -2.47 -4.69
C SER A 298 5.45 -3.77 -4.39
N PRO A 299 4.88 -4.71 -3.63
CA PRO A 299 5.54 -6.00 -3.37
C PRO A 299 5.88 -6.79 -4.64
N GLU A 300 5.06 -6.65 -5.69
CA GLU A 300 5.29 -7.27 -6.99
C GLU A 300 6.47 -6.62 -7.74
N GLN A 301 6.55 -5.29 -7.72
CA GLN A 301 7.71 -4.58 -8.26
C GLN A 301 8.99 -4.93 -7.48
N TRP A 302 8.91 -5.08 -6.16
CA TRP A 302 10.04 -5.51 -5.34
C TRP A 302 10.52 -6.92 -5.68
N SER A 303 9.59 -7.86 -5.86
CA SER A 303 9.90 -9.22 -6.32
C SER A 303 10.67 -9.16 -7.65
N SER A 304 10.17 -8.36 -8.61
CA SER A 304 10.84 -8.20 -9.90
C SER A 304 12.22 -7.55 -9.77
N LEU A 305 12.37 -6.51 -8.94
CA LEU A 305 13.63 -5.78 -8.75
C LEU A 305 14.73 -6.61 -8.06
N LEU A 306 14.36 -7.38 -7.03
CA LEU A 306 15.33 -8.08 -6.17
C LEU A 306 15.52 -9.56 -6.56
N TYR A 307 14.53 -10.16 -7.21
CA TYR A 307 14.53 -11.59 -7.54
C TYR A 307 14.39 -11.86 -9.05
N GLY A 308 13.94 -10.88 -9.84
CA GLY A 308 13.70 -11.08 -11.27
C GLY A 308 12.43 -11.89 -11.57
N ASP A 309 11.54 -12.07 -10.59
CA ASP A 309 10.32 -12.87 -10.70
C ASP A 309 9.14 -12.23 -9.97
N SER A 310 7.98 -12.90 -9.98
CA SER A 310 6.78 -12.53 -9.22
C SER A 310 6.51 -13.42 -7.99
N ASN A 311 7.40 -14.37 -7.70
CA ASN A 311 7.15 -15.44 -6.72
C ASN A 311 7.40 -14.97 -5.28
N HIS A 312 8.20 -13.92 -5.09
CA HIS A 312 8.57 -13.38 -3.77
C HIS A 312 7.63 -12.26 -3.29
N LYS A 313 6.47 -12.07 -3.95
CA LYS A 313 5.50 -11.02 -3.60
C LYS A 313 5.06 -11.07 -2.13
N SER A 314 4.75 -12.25 -1.61
CA SER A 314 4.31 -12.43 -0.21
C SER A 314 5.43 -12.16 0.80
N HIS A 315 6.66 -12.57 0.46
CA HIS A 315 7.87 -12.27 1.24
C HIS A 315 8.11 -10.76 1.33
N MET A 316 8.07 -10.06 0.19
CA MET A 316 8.23 -8.60 0.17
C MET A 316 7.10 -7.87 0.89
N GLN A 317 5.86 -8.35 0.77
CA GLN A 317 4.73 -7.83 1.54
C GLN A 317 5.00 -7.97 3.06
N SER A 318 5.46 -9.15 3.51
CA SER A 318 5.80 -9.37 4.92
C SER A 318 6.90 -8.45 5.43
N ILE A 319 7.91 -8.14 4.60
CA ILE A 319 8.97 -7.17 4.95
C ILE A 319 8.35 -5.77 5.12
N ILE A 320 7.58 -5.30 4.13
CA ILE A 320 6.95 -3.98 4.16
C ILE A 320 6.04 -3.84 5.38
N ASP A 321 5.24 -4.85 5.68
CA ASP A 321 4.33 -4.83 6.83
C ASP A 321 5.08 -4.79 8.16
N LYS A 322 6.21 -5.50 8.29
CA LYS A 322 7.05 -5.43 9.51
C LYS A 322 7.80 -4.10 9.67
N LEU A 323 8.03 -3.37 8.59
CA LEU A 323 8.65 -2.05 8.63
C LEU A 323 7.65 -0.94 8.98
N GLN A 324 6.35 -1.22 8.95
CA GLN A 324 5.34 -0.28 9.41
C GLN A 324 5.35 -0.17 10.93
N THR A 325 5.42 1.05 11.43
CA THR A 325 5.37 1.42 12.84
C THR A 325 4.19 2.36 13.08
N SER A 326 3.86 2.64 14.35
CA SER A 326 2.83 3.64 14.70
C SER A 326 3.15 5.03 14.12
N GLU A 327 4.44 5.35 13.94
CA GLU A 327 4.94 6.62 13.40
C GLU A 327 4.97 6.68 11.86
N SER A 328 4.77 5.56 11.16
CA SER A 328 4.86 5.51 9.69
C SER A 328 3.92 6.49 8.99
N PHE A 329 2.76 6.78 9.56
CA PHE A 329 1.85 7.77 8.98
C PHE A 329 2.47 9.19 9.07
N THR A 330 2.97 9.59 10.23
CA THR A 330 3.66 10.89 10.41
C THR A 330 4.86 11.02 9.47
N GLN A 331 5.66 9.97 9.34
CA GLN A 331 6.77 9.93 8.38
C GLN A 331 6.30 10.12 6.94
N SER A 332 5.23 9.43 6.55
CA SER A 332 4.63 9.55 5.21
C SER A 332 4.14 10.97 4.92
N VAL A 333 3.60 11.67 5.92
CA VAL A 333 3.20 13.09 5.78
C VAL A 333 4.41 13.96 5.49
N ASN A 334 5.53 13.76 6.22
CA ASN A 334 6.77 14.50 5.98
C ASN A 334 7.36 14.21 4.59
N GLU A 335 7.33 12.94 4.15
CA GLU A 335 7.73 12.54 2.80
C GLU A 335 6.91 13.28 1.73
N LEU A 336 5.58 13.33 1.90
CA LEU A 336 4.71 14.07 0.99
C LEU A 336 5.09 15.56 0.95
N MET A 337 5.39 16.20 2.09
CA MET A 337 5.79 17.61 2.10
C MET A 337 7.08 17.85 1.30
N VAL A 338 8.07 16.94 1.40
CA VAL A 338 9.30 17.00 0.61
C VAL A 338 9.01 16.84 -0.88
N VAL A 339 8.10 15.94 -1.25
CA VAL A 339 7.68 15.73 -2.65
C VAL A 339 6.97 16.95 -3.21
N LEU A 340 6.06 17.56 -2.45
CA LEU A 340 5.35 18.78 -2.85
C LEU A 340 6.31 19.96 -3.01
N GLN A 341 7.28 20.11 -2.10
CA GLN A 341 8.32 21.14 -2.23
C GLN A 341 9.16 20.98 -3.51
N LYS A 342 9.52 19.74 -3.88
CA LYS A 342 10.28 19.46 -5.12
C LYS A 342 9.48 19.71 -6.40
N THR A 343 8.15 19.55 -6.34
CA THR A 343 7.25 19.67 -7.50
C THR A 343 6.57 21.04 -7.60
N GLY A 344 6.79 21.93 -6.62
CA GLY A 344 6.24 23.28 -6.59
C GLY A 344 4.79 23.39 -6.09
N ASP A 345 4.16 22.27 -5.72
CA ASP A 345 2.79 22.18 -5.18
C ASP A 345 1.73 23.00 -5.94
N PRO A 346 1.50 22.76 -7.24
CA PRO A 346 0.59 23.57 -8.05
C PRO A 346 -0.89 23.44 -7.62
N ALA A 347 -1.22 22.42 -6.82
CA ALA A 347 -2.56 22.16 -6.30
C ALA A 347 -2.74 22.59 -4.83
N GLN A 348 -1.73 23.24 -4.23
CA GLN A 348 -1.76 23.71 -2.85
C GLN A 348 -2.08 22.61 -1.82
N LEU A 349 -1.61 21.39 -2.07
CA LEU A 349 -1.81 20.22 -1.21
C LEU A 349 -1.13 20.37 0.15
N GLN A 350 -0.16 21.28 0.31
CA GLN A 350 0.41 21.61 1.62
C GLN A 350 -0.65 22.09 2.63
N SER A 351 -1.77 22.65 2.16
CA SER A 351 -2.93 23.01 3.01
C SER A 351 -3.52 21.81 3.77
N LEU A 352 -3.33 20.58 3.28
CA LEU A 352 -3.79 19.35 3.93
C LEU A 352 -2.89 18.93 5.10
N LYS A 353 -1.68 19.48 5.22
CA LYS A 353 -0.70 19.10 6.26
C LYS A 353 -1.26 19.06 7.69
N PRO A 354 -1.89 20.12 8.24
CA PRO A 354 -2.40 20.08 9.62
C PRO A 354 -3.46 19.00 9.82
N HIS A 355 -4.31 18.78 8.80
CA HIS A 355 -5.35 17.76 8.79
C HIS A 355 -4.74 16.34 8.82
N LEU A 356 -3.73 16.10 8.00
CA LEU A 356 -3.00 14.84 7.94
C LEU A 356 -2.23 14.56 9.24
N GLN A 357 -1.59 15.58 9.82
CA GLN A 357 -0.91 15.46 11.12
C GLN A 357 -1.89 15.12 12.23
N PHE A 358 -3.06 15.77 12.27
CA PHE A 358 -4.10 15.44 13.24
C PHE A 358 -4.56 13.97 13.14
N LEU A 359 -4.80 13.46 11.93
CA LEU A 359 -5.15 12.05 11.74
C LEU A 359 -4.00 11.11 12.11
N ALA A 360 -2.74 11.51 11.89
CA ALA A 360 -1.57 10.72 12.23
C ALA A 360 -1.33 10.57 13.75
N MET A 361 -1.87 11.49 14.56
CA MET A 361 -1.81 11.42 16.03
C MET A 361 -2.74 10.36 16.63
N ILE A 362 -3.64 9.76 15.84
CA ILE A 362 -4.49 8.67 16.30
C ILE A 362 -3.62 7.44 16.55
N ASP A 363 -3.61 6.96 17.79
CA ASP A 363 -2.86 5.77 18.20
C ASP A 363 -3.52 4.48 17.65
N PRO A 364 -2.86 3.74 16.74
CA PRO A 364 -3.42 2.52 16.18
C PRO A 364 -3.39 1.33 17.16
N SER A 365 -2.63 1.42 18.26
CA SER A 365 -2.43 0.31 19.21
C SER A 365 -3.53 0.19 20.27
N GLN A 366 -4.32 1.24 20.48
CA GLN A 366 -5.39 1.27 21.48
C GLN A 366 -6.72 0.77 20.91
N ASP A 367 -6.80 -0.53 20.60
CA ASP A 367 -7.96 -1.15 19.95
C ASP A 367 -9.29 -0.98 20.71
N LYS A 368 -9.24 -0.69 22.02
CA LYS A 368 -10.41 -0.48 22.88
C LYS A 368 -10.72 0.98 23.21
N GLN A 369 -9.92 1.93 22.74
CA GLN A 369 -10.17 3.33 23.06
C GLN A 369 -11.41 3.83 22.32
N VAL A 370 -12.42 4.23 23.09
CA VAL A 370 -13.65 4.81 22.56
C VAL A 370 -13.47 6.33 22.52
N PRO A 371 -13.56 6.97 21.33
CA PRO A 371 -13.46 8.42 21.26
C PRO A 371 -14.71 9.08 21.87
N SER A 372 -14.52 10.25 22.49
CA SER A 372 -15.64 11.14 22.80
C SER A 372 -16.33 11.59 21.51
N TRP A 373 -17.58 12.03 21.60
CA TRP A 373 -18.31 12.51 20.43
C TRP A 373 -17.66 13.74 19.78
N GLN A 374 -17.10 14.66 20.57
CA GLN A 374 -16.37 15.82 20.02
C GLN A 374 -15.12 15.37 19.26
N ASN A 375 -14.37 14.42 19.82
CA ASN A 375 -13.17 13.90 19.17
C ASN A 375 -13.52 13.17 17.87
N LEU A 376 -14.56 12.32 17.88
CA LEU A 376 -15.00 11.60 16.69
C LEU A 376 -15.48 12.55 15.59
N GLU A 377 -16.24 13.59 15.94
CA GLU A 377 -16.71 14.61 14.98
C GLU A 377 -15.53 15.35 14.34
N ALA A 378 -14.55 15.78 15.14
CA ALA A 378 -13.35 16.42 14.66
C ALA A 378 -12.53 15.51 13.73
N ILE A 379 -12.40 14.21 14.06
CA ILE A 379 -11.72 13.20 13.23
C ILE A 379 -12.42 13.04 11.88
N LEU A 380 -13.74 12.85 11.87
CA LEU A 380 -14.50 12.62 10.63
C LEU A 380 -14.57 13.87 9.76
N LYS A 381 -14.69 15.05 10.36
CA LYS A 381 -14.61 16.34 9.66
C LYS A 381 -13.25 16.51 9.00
N THR A 382 -12.17 16.25 9.74
CA THR A 382 -10.79 16.34 9.24
C THR A 382 -10.56 15.35 8.10
N LEU A 383 -11.04 14.12 8.25
CA LEU A 383 -10.96 13.11 7.21
C LEU A 383 -11.67 13.55 5.93
N LYS A 384 -12.88 14.12 6.05
CA LYS A 384 -13.62 14.64 4.89
C LYS A 384 -12.78 15.65 4.10
N ILE A 385 -12.17 16.62 4.80
CA ILE A 385 -11.29 17.63 4.16
C ILE A 385 -10.15 16.96 3.38
N VAL A 386 -9.50 15.95 3.98
CA VAL A 386 -8.39 15.21 3.33
C VAL A 386 -8.86 14.46 2.08
N ILE A 387 -9.97 13.73 2.16
CA ILE A 387 -10.48 12.94 1.04
C ILE A 387 -11.00 13.83 -0.08
N ASP A 388 -11.70 14.92 0.23
CA ASP A 388 -12.13 15.89 -0.78
C ASP A 388 -10.92 16.53 -1.47
N GLY A 389 -9.89 16.92 -0.72
CA GLY A 389 -8.65 17.45 -1.28
C GLY A 389 -7.95 16.46 -2.23
N LEU A 390 -7.92 15.17 -1.87
CA LEU A 390 -7.41 14.11 -2.75
C LEU A 390 -8.25 14.00 -4.03
N ILE A 391 -9.58 13.99 -3.92
CA ILE A 391 -10.47 13.82 -5.08
C ILE A 391 -10.38 15.02 -6.02
N THR A 392 -10.38 16.24 -5.48
CA THR A 392 -10.14 17.46 -6.27
C THR A 392 -8.83 17.37 -7.03
N TYR A 393 -7.74 16.96 -6.36
CA TYR A 393 -6.45 16.76 -7.02
C TYR A 393 -6.50 15.70 -8.13
N LEU A 394 -7.13 14.55 -7.86
CA LEU A 394 -7.25 13.47 -8.86
C LEU A 394 -8.07 13.92 -10.08
N ASN A 395 -9.14 14.69 -9.90
CA ASN A 395 -9.92 15.22 -11.02
C ASN A 395 -9.13 16.24 -11.85
N ASP A 396 -8.50 17.22 -11.19
CA ASP A 396 -7.94 18.39 -11.87
C ASP A 396 -6.53 18.14 -12.44
N TYR A 397 -5.76 17.22 -11.85
CA TYR A 397 -4.35 17.03 -12.16
C TYR A 397 -3.99 15.63 -12.68
N SER A 398 -4.85 14.61 -12.52
CA SER A 398 -4.56 13.27 -13.07
C SER A 398 -4.70 13.23 -14.60
N HIS A 399 -5.67 13.96 -15.18
CA HIS A 399 -5.91 14.01 -16.63
C HIS A 399 -4.82 14.74 -17.42
N LYS A 400 -3.99 15.58 -16.78
CA LYS A 400 -2.87 16.26 -17.48
C LYS A 400 -1.65 15.36 -17.71
N LYS A 401 -1.61 14.16 -17.11
CA LYS A 401 -0.52 13.19 -17.30
C LYS A 401 -0.75 12.21 -18.47
N SER A 402 -1.96 12.16 -19.03
CA SER A 402 -2.31 11.17 -20.07
C SER A 402 -1.89 11.54 -21.50
N ASP A 403 -1.35 12.74 -21.75
CA ASP A 403 -0.83 13.10 -23.08
C ASP A 403 0.56 12.53 -23.39
N VAL A 404 1.15 11.76 -22.45
CA VAL A 404 2.30 10.91 -22.74
C VAL A 404 1.78 9.49 -22.96
N LEU A 405 1.77 9.07 -24.22
CA LEU A 405 1.44 7.70 -24.64
C LEU A 405 2.03 6.68 -23.64
N PRO A 406 1.23 5.71 -23.15
CA PRO A 406 1.71 4.74 -22.18
C PRO A 406 2.70 3.79 -22.87
N VAL A 407 3.99 4.10 -22.79
CA VAL A 407 5.06 3.15 -23.10
C VAL A 407 5.14 2.17 -21.93
N GLN A 408 4.26 1.17 -21.94
CA GLN A 408 4.23 0.10 -20.94
C GLN A 408 5.38 -0.88 -21.18
N ASN A 409 6.12 -1.19 -20.10
CA ASN A 409 7.06 -2.30 -19.91
C ASN A 409 8.02 -2.62 -21.07
N ALA A 410 8.78 -1.61 -21.43
CA ALA A 410 9.70 -1.55 -22.54
C ALA A 410 11.17 -1.83 -22.13
N ARG A 411 11.45 -2.82 -21.25
CA ARG A 411 12.79 -2.92 -20.62
C ARG A 411 13.67 -4.12 -20.95
N TYR A 412 13.25 -5.13 -21.71
CA TYR A 412 14.10 -6.32 -21.88
C TYR A 412 14.09 -6.99 -23.25
N LYS A 413 13.65 -6.30 -24.30
CA LYS A 413 13.59 -6.86 -25.66
C LYS A 413 14.96 -6.81 -26.37
N THR A 414 15.93 -7.57 -25.88
CA THR A 414 17.32 -7.64 -26.41
C THR A 414 17.53 -8.73 -27.45
N SER A 415 16.50 -9.52 -27.75
CA SER A 415 16.52 -10.57 -28.78
C SER A 415 15.12 -10.77 -29.37
N MET A 416 15.05 -11.26 -30.62
CA MET A 416 13.79 -11.47 -31.34
C MET A 416 12.96 -12.61 -30.74
N CYS A 417 11.64 -12.41 -30.69
CA CYS A 417 10.69 -13.39 -30.19
C CYS A 417 10.51 -14.53 -31.19
N ARG A 418 10.94 -15.73 -30.81
CA ARG A 418 10.84 -16.93 -31.64
C ARG A 418 9.41 -17.23 -32.11
N ASP A 419 8.43 -17.09 -31.22
CA ASP A 419 7.02 -17.37 -31.50
C ASP A 419 6.48 -16.42 -32.58
N PHE A 420 6.80 -15.12 -32.45
CA PHE A 420 6.38 -14.10 -33.39
C PHE A 420 7.10 -14.23 -34.74
N THR A 421 8.40 -14.53 -34.74
CA THR A 421 9.17 -14.73 -35.98
C THR A 421 8.64 -15.93 -36.77
N THR A 422 8.21 -17.00 -36.07
CA THR A 422 7.78 -18.25 -36.72
C THR A 422 6.32 -18.21 -37.14
N THR A 423 5.43 -17.62 -36.33
CA THR A 423 3.97 -17.72 -36.52
C THR A 423 3.28 -16.37 -36.79
N ARG A 424 4.03 -15.26 -36.78
CA ARG A 424 3.50 -13.88 -36.79
C ARG A 424 2.49 -13.59 -35.66
N SER A 425 2.43 -14.47 -34.67
CA SER A 425 1.56 -14.37 -33.50
C SER A 425 2.36 -14.71 -32.26
N CYS A 426 2.13 -14.01 -31.16
CA CYS A 426 2.80 -14.30 -29.90
C CYS A 426 1.74 -14.41 -28.81
N PRO A 427 1.66 -15.53 -28.07
CA PRO A 427 0.67 -15.70 -27.01
C PRO A 427 0.85 -14.70 -25.86
N ARG A 428 2.03 -14.08 -25.76
CA ARG A 428 2.37 -13.04 -24.78
C ARG A 428 2.04 -11.61 -25.25
N GLY A 429 1.66 -11.43 -26.51
CA GLY A 429 1.26 -10.14 -27.08
C GLY A 429 2.26 -9.01 -26.78
N ILE A 430 1.74 -7.84 -26.42
CA ILE A 430 2.56 -6.65 -26.09
C ILE A 430 3.43 -6.83 -24.83
N ASN A 431 3.13 -7.81 -23.99
CA ASN A 431 3.89 -8.13 -22.76
C ASN A 431 5.06 -9.09 -23.01
N CYS A 432 5.33 -9.46 -24.27
CA CYS A 432 6.47 -10.32 -24.58
C CYS A 432 7.79 -9.64 -24.19
N SER A 433 8.65 -10.38 -23.48
CA SER A 433 9.99 -9.93 -23.13
C SER A 433 10.97 -9.93 -24.31
N PHE A 434 10.55 -10.36 -25.50
CA PHE A 434 11.36 -10.45 -26.71
C PHE A 434 10.80 -9.53 -27.81
N ALA A 435 11.66 -9.05 -28.71
CA ALA A 435 11.28 -8.13 -29.79
C ALA A 435 10.39 -8.80 -30.84
N HIS A 436 9.29 -8.16 -31.21
CA HIS A 436 8.38 -8.60 -32.28
C HIS A 436 8.71 -7.94 -33.62
N SER A 437 9.59 -6.92 -33.64
CA SER A 437 10.11 -6.31 -34.86
C SER A 437 11.56 -5.89 -34.68
N GLU A 438 12.25 -5.70 -35.80
CA GLU A 438 13.61 -5.16 -35.85
C GLU A 438 13.66 -3.73 -35.28
N GLU A 439 12.60 -2.95 -35.52
CA GLU A 439 12.43 -1.62 -34.93
C GLU A 439 12.28 -1.65 -33.39
N GLU A 440 11.62 -2.68 -32.83
CA GLU A 440 11.62 -2.88 -31.37
C GLU A 440 13.02 -3.25 -30.87
N LEU A 441 13.73 -4.15 -31.57
CA LEU A 441 15.06 -4.59 -31.19
C LEU A 441 16.08 -3.43 -31.18
N GLU A 442 16.10 -2.60 -32.22
CA GLU A 442 16.99 -1.44 -32.35
C GLU A 442 16.68 -0.37 -31.30
N ARG A 443 15.39 -0.07 -31.09
CA ARG A 443 14.93 0.91 -30.09
C ARG A 443 15.38 0.55 -28.66
N TYR A 444 15.45 -0.74 -28.33
CA TYR A 444 15.92 -1.21 -27.02
C TYR A 444 17.42 -1.54 -26.95
N GLY A 445 18.06 -1.87 -28.09
CA GLY A 445 19.51 -2.10 -28.18
C GLY A 445 20.34 -0.83 -28.01
N LEU A 446 19.90 0.30 -28.58
CA LEU A 446 20.54 1.61 -28.40
C LEU A 446 20.47 2.15 -26.96
N PHE A 447 19.46 1.71 -26.20
CA PHE A 447 19.30 2.08 -24.79
C PHE A 447 20.39 1.47 -23.89
N ILE A 448 20.99 0.35 -24.31
CA ILE A 448 22.08 -0.32 -23.59
C ILE A 448 23.42 0.33 -23.93
N THR A 449 23.69 0.65 -25.20
CA THR A 449 24.98 1.23 -25.61
C THR A 449 25.21 2.64 -25.07
N LEU A 450 24.17 3.47 -24.96
CA LEU A 450 24.29 4.82 -24.40
C LEU A 450 24.48 4.85 -22.88
N ASN A 451 24.02 3.83 -22.14
CA ASN A 451 24.27 3.72 -20.69
C ASN A 451 25.66 3.12 -20.35
N TYR A 452 26.38 2.57 -21.34
CA TYR A 452 27.71 1.99 -21.18
C TYR A 452 28.86 2.91 -21.63
N LEU A 453 28.59 4.06 -22.26
CA LEU A 453 29.65 4.97 -22.75
C LEU A 453 29.90 6.19 -21.84
N SER A 454 29.29 6.22 -20.66
CA SER A 454 29.62 7.18 -19.60
C SER A 454 30.30 6.44 -18.45
N PHE A 455 31.52 5.94 -18.72
CA PHE A 455 32.39 5.32 -17.71
C PHE A 455 33.04 6.37 -16.81
#